data_AF-A0A1M6T2M7-F1
#
_entry.id   AF-A0A1M6T2M7-F1
#
_cell.length_a   1.000
_cell.length_b   1.000
_cell.length_c   1.000
_cell.angle_alpha   90.00
_cell.angle_beta   90.00
_cell.angle_gamma   90.00
#
_symmetry.space_group_name_H-M   'P 1'
#
loop_
_entity.id
_entity.type
_entity.pdbx_description
1 polymer ?
#
loop_
_entity_poly.entity_id
_entity_poly.type
_entity_poly.pdbx_seq_one_letter_code
_entity_poly.pdbx_strand_id
1 'polypeptide(L)' 'MSKLLPYETIVKAHEGDPDAIDTVLSHYAGYIRYFSKVHGQVNAEVEEYVKQQLISALFKFRFDR' A
#
# COMPACT_ATOMS: atom_id res chain seq x y z
N MET A 1 -7.80 -6.25 -16.26
CA MET A 1 -7.99 -7.26 -15.19
C MET A 1 -6.87 -7.05 -14.17
N SER A 2 -7.15 -6.37 -13.06
CA SER A 2 -6.16 -6.18 -12.00
C SER A 2 -5.87 -7.55 -11.38
N LYS A 3 -4.69 -8.10 -11.65
CA LYS A 3 -4.25 -9.38 -11.09
C LYS A 3 -4.14 -9.21 -9.58
N LEU A 4 -4.94 -9.94 -8.81
CA LEU A 4 -4.91 -9.86 -7.35
C LEU A 4 -3.49 -10.10 -6.83
N LEU A 5 -3.11 -9.40 -5.75
CA LEU A 5 -1.87 -9.66 -5.04
C LEU A 5 -1.89 -11.09 -4.48
N PRO A 6 -0.80 -11.87 -4.65
CA PRO A 6 -0.68 -13.18 -4.02
C PRO A 6 -0.79 -13.05 -2.50
N TYR A 7 -1.50 -13.98 -1.86
CA TYR A 7 -1.62 -14.02 -0.41
C TYR A 7 -0.25 -14.06 0.27
N GLU A 8 0.68 -14.86 -0.27
CA GLU A 8 2.05 -14.95 0.24
C GLU A 8 2.78 -13.59 0.24
N THR A 9 2.55 -12.74 -0.75
CA THR A 9 3.13 -11.38 -0.78
C THR A 9 2.55 -10.52 0.34
N ILE A 10 1.25 -10.64 0.63
CA ILE A 10 0.60 -9.87 1.69
C ILE A 10 1.10 -10.34 3.07
N VAL A 11 1.28 -11.66 3.26
CA VAL A 11 1.84 -12.21 4.51
C VAL A 11 3.28 -11.75 4.71
N LYS A 12 4.15 -11.87 3.68
CA LYS A 12 5.53 -11.39 3.78
C LYS A 12 5.61 -9.89 4.05
N ALA A 13 4.76 -9.09 3.41
CA ALA A 13 4.68 -7.65 3.64
C ALA A 13 4.24 -7.34 5.09
N HIS A 14 3.31 -8.13 5.64
CA HIS A 14 2.91 -8.05 7.04
C HIS A 14 4.04 -8.43 8.01
N GLU A 15 4.87 -9.42 7.67
CA GLU A 15 6.06 -9.82 8.44
C GLU A 15 7.21 -8.79 8.35
N GLY A 16 7.08 -7.78 7.49
CA GLY A 16 8.07 -6.70 7.35
C GLY A 16 9.07 -6.90 6.22
N ASP A 17 8.82 -7.83 5.29
CA ASP A 17 9.69 -8.03 4.12
C ASP A 17 9.64 -6.79 3.20
N PRO A 18 10.79 -6.12 2.95
CA PRO A 18 10.81 -4.86 2.21
C PRO A 18 10.42 -5.02 0.74
N ASP A 19 10.75 -6.15 0.11
CA ASP A 19 10.43 -6.46 -1.29
C ASP A 19 8.92 -6.70 -1.47
N ALA A 20 8.32 -7.39 -0.51
CA ALA A 20 6.88 -7.60 -0.46
C ALA A 20 6.11 -6.30 -0.17
N ILE A 21 6.62 -5.45 0.73
CA ILE A 21 6.04 -4.12 0.99
C ILE A 21 6.07 -3.27 -0.28
N ASP A 22 7.21 -3.21 -0.98
CA ASP A 22 7.31 -2.49 -2.26
C ASP A 22 6.32 -3.03 -3.29
N THR A 23 6.20 -4.35 -3.39
CA THR A 23 5.25 -4.99 -4.31
C THR A 23 3.80 -4.58 -4.00
N VAL A 24 3.43 -4.50 -2.72
CA VAL A 24 2.10 -4.03 -2.31
C VAL A 24 1.90 -2.54 -2.64
N LEU A 25 2.88 -1.68 -2.35
CA LEU A 25 2.82 -0.26 -2.67
C LEU A 25 2.70 -0.02 -4.18
N SER A 26 3.51 -0.73 -4.97
CA SER A 26 3.51 -0.70 -6.43
C SER A 26 2.17 -1.16 -7.01
N HIS A 27 1.58 -2.22 -6.44
CA HIS A 27 0.26 -2.69 -6.85
C HIS A 27 -0.83 -1.64 -6.60
N TYR A 28 -0.77 -0.93 -5.47
CA TYR A 28 -1.73 0.12 -5.11
C TYR A 28 -1.32 1.53 -5.58
N ALA A 29 -0.24 1.69 -6.35
CA ALA A 29 0.29 3.00 -6.75
C ALA A 29 -0.75 3.89 -7.45
N GLY A 30 -1.63 3.31 -8.28
CA GLY A 30 -2.74 4.03 -8.91
C GLY A 30 -3.74 4.59 -7.90
N TYR A 31 -4.07 3.83 -6.86
CA TYR A 31 -4.95 4.28 -5.78
C TYR A 31 -4.27 5.32 -4.90
N ILE A 32 -3.01 5.09 -4.53
CA ILE A 32 -2.21 6.04 -3.76
C ILE A 32 -2.20 7.39 -4.47
N ARG A 33 -1.88 7.43 -5.77
CA ARG A 33 -1.89 8.67 -6.56
C ARG A 33 -3.27 9.31 -6.64
N TYR A 34 -4.34 8.51 -6.73
CA TYR A 34 -5.71 9.02 -6.74
C TYR A 34 -6.08 9.71 -5.43
N PHE A 35 -5.82 9.07 -4.28
CA PHE A 35 -6.08 9.63 -2.96
C PHE A 35 -5.19 10.82 -2.61
N SER A 36 -4.05 10.94 -3.27
CA SER A 36 -3.09 12.03 -3.07
C SER A 36 -3.41 13.28 -3.90
N LYS A 37 -4.51 13.26 -4.66
CA LYS A 37 -4.96 14.44 -5.42
C LYS A 37 -5.59 15.45 -4.48
N VAL A 38 -4.95 16.61 -4.38
CA VAL A 38 -5.46 17.78 -3.67
C VAL A 38 -5.56 18.92 -4.69
N HIS A 39 -6.74 19.52 -4.83
CA HIS A 39 -7.03 20.56 -5.84
C HIS A 39 -6.66 20.17 -7.29
N GLY A 40 -6.79 18.88 -7.64
CA GLY A 40 -6.51 18.39 -8.99
C GLY A 40 -5.03 18.11 -9.28
N GLN A 41 -4.12 18.41 -8.35
CA GLN A 41 -2.70 18.09 -8.44
C GLN A 41 -2.33 16.99 -7.44
N VAL A 42 -1.34 16.18 -7.78
CA VAL A 42 -0.80 15.19 -6.84
C VAL A 42 0.05 15.93 -5.82
N ASN A 43 -0.35 15.88 -4.56
CA ASN A 43 0.42 16.42 -3.45
C ASN A 43 1.36 15.33 -2.92
N ALA A 44 2.67 15.59 -2.93
CA ALA A 44 3.70 14.64 -2.51
C ALA A 44 3.59 14.30 -1.01
N GLU A 45 3.28 15.27 -0.15
CA GLU A 45 3.13 15.04 1.28
C GLU A 45 1.94 14.12 1.58
N VAL A 46 0.83 14.32 0.85
CA VAL A 46 -0.34 13.45 0.96
C VAL A 46 -0.03 12.05 0.40
N GLU A 47 0.76 11.97 -0.68
CA GLU A 47 1.20 10.70 -1.23
C GLU A 47 2.05 9.89 -0.25
N GLU A 48 3.02 10.53 0.39
CA GLU A 48 3.82 9.91 1.44
C GLU A 48 2.96 9.52 2.64
N TYR A 49 2.03 10.37 3.06
CA TYR A 49 1.10 10.06 4.14
C TYR A 49 0.25 8.82 3.84
N VAL A 50 -0.34 8.72 2.64
CA VAL A 50 -1.14 7.56 2.22
C VAL A 50 -0.28 6.29 2.18
N LYS A 51 0.97 6.36 1.68
CA LYS A 51 1.91 5.23 1.72
C LYS A 51 2.20 4.78 3.15
N GLN A 52 2.50 5.71 4.05
CA GLN A 52 2.76 5.40 5.47
C GLN A 52 1.55 4.79 6.16
N GLN A 53 0.33 5.29 5.89
CA GLN A 53 -0.89 4.69 6.42
C GLN A 53 -1.10 3.27 5.92
N LEU A 54 -0.84 3.01 4.63
CA LEU A 54 -0.95 1.65 4.08
C LEU A 54 0.05 0.69 4.73
N ILE A 55 1.30 1.11 4.90
CA ILE A 55 2.33 0.32 5.61
C ILE A 55 1.90 0.07 7.07
N SER A 56 1.42 1.09 7.78
CA SER A 56 0.94 0.93 9.16
C SER A 56 -0.24 -0.03 9.26
N ALA A 57 -1.15 0.03 8.29
CA ALA A 57 -2.31 -0.87 8.22
C ALA A 57 -1.89 -2.31 7.93
N LEU A 58 -0.89 -2.54 7.06
CA LEU A 58 -0.33 -3.86 6.81
C LEU A 58 0.18 -4.51 8.10
N PHE A 59 0.98 -3.79 8.90
CA PHE A 59 1.48 -4.31 10.18
C PHE A 59 0.40 -4.55 11.23
N LYS A 60 -0.71 -3.80 11.18
CA LYS A 60 -1.84 -3.97 12.11
C LYS A 60 -2.88 -4.98 11.63
N PHE A 61 -2.73 -5.50 10.42
CA PHE A 61 -3.68 -6.43 9.83
C PHE A 61 -3.66 -7.76 10.60
N ARG A 62 -4.84 -8.28 10.93
CA ARG A 62 -4.99 -9.59 11.58
C ARG A 62 -5.64 -10.55 10.60
N PHE A 63 -4.92 -11.60 10.22
CA PHE A 63 -5.42 -12.65 9.34
C PHE A 63 -6.41 -13.59 10.05
N ASP A 64 -6.39 -13.64 11.38
CA ASP A 64 -7.12 -14.59 12.22
C ASP A 64 -8.59 -14.16 12.52
N ARG A 65 -9.29 -13.59 11.54
CA ARG A 65 -10.71 -13.22 11.66
C ARG A 65 -11.55 -13.73 10.51
#